data_AF-A0A7W0TAH4-F1
#
_entry.id   AF-A0A7W0TAH4-F1
#
_cell.length_a   1.000
_cell.length_b   1.000
_cell.length_c   1.000
_cell.angle_alpha   90.00
_cell.angle_beta   90.00
_cell.angle_gamma   90.00
#
_symmetry.space_group_name_H-M   'P 1'
#
loop_
_entity.id
_entity.type
_entity.pdbx_description
1 polymer ?
#
loop_
_entity_poly.entity_id
_entity_poly.type
_entity_poly.pdbx_seq_one_letter_code
_entity_poly.pdbx_strand_id
1 'polypeptide(L)'
;MSSLEQALQRALSVRINLQISLSQLPIVEEWMDIHMDRWLEHNPTPPDMPNGEGISYLAMLGSDLKRIWWGAWGDPRGFVPKMADYFKLCNIAKSDAAVLDQIGEHLEPKLVGSWIGVWGGKVTTGWHFWDPHPWAKVEPMFGTHDAKFKLKKWVEDHGVERIERFTQSIGDNAYSEIELAMPGDTAEAQVAALSHAFAHFTGAPLERPLEDRFRSVTQPQFALAVRMRGGQVTRLGAIAPGLALPDIEHVCNDARAPADPKLGKLIGALGEGIARIEYGRAGERAGVDIHIEPSEPAAKTAQAAPSTTQAN
;
A
#
# COMPACT_ATOMS: atom_id res chain seq x y z
N MET A 1 -13.60 19.92 -22.27
CA MET A 1 -13.47 19.79 -20.81
C MET A 1 -12.12 20.35 -20.43
N SER A 2 -12.07 21.20 -19.42
CA SER A 2 -10.80 21.71 -18.89
C SER A 2 -10.01 20.59 -18.18
N SER A 3 -8.69 20.75 -18.03
CA SER A 3 -7.85 19.79 -17.28
C SER A 3 -8.33 19.61 -15.84
N LEU A 4 -8.84 20.68 -15.24
CA LEU A 4 -9.41 20.67 -13.88
C LEU A 4 -10.71 19.86 -13.79
N GLU A 5 -11.61 20.00 -14.77
CA GLU A 5 -12.86 19.21 -14.83
C GLU A 5 -12.57 17.71 -14.93
N GLN A 6 -11.58 17.33 -15.74
CA GLN A 6 -11.16 15.93 -15.88
C GLN A 6 -10.55 15.39 -14.59
N ALA A 7 -9.69 16.16 -13.92
CA ALA A 7 -9.11 15.78 -12.63
C ALA A 7 -10.17 15.61 -11.54
N LEU A 8 -11.18 16.49 -11.51
CA LEU A 8 -12.31 16.40 -10.58
C LEU A 8 -13.18 15.17 -10.86
N GLN A 9 -13.50 14.91 -12.13
CA GLN A 9 -14.28 13.74 -12.52
C GLN A 9 -13.57 12.44 -12.14
N ARG A 10 -12.24 12.38 -12.34
CA ARG A 10 -11.41 11.25 -11.91
C ARG A 10 -11.46 11.05 -10.39
N ALA A 11 -11.22 12.11 -9.62
CA ALA A 11 -11.24 12.04 -8.15
C ALA A 11 -12.59 11.55 -7.60
N LEU A 12 -13.70 12.07 -8.13
CA LEU A 12 -15.05 11.64 -7.76
C LEU A 12 -15.31 10.17 -8.12
N SER A 13 -14.87 9.75 -9.30
CA SER A 13 -15.06 8.38 -9.77
C SER A 13 -14.32 7.37 -8.90
N VAL A 14 -13.06 7.66 -8.54
CA VAL A 14 -12.28 6.82 -7.60
C VAL A 14 -12.98 6.74 -6.25
N ARG A 15 -13.45 7.87 -5.71
CA ARG A 15 -14.18 7.91 -4.43
C ARG A 15 -15.41 6.99 -4.46
N ILE A 16 -16.21 7.04 -5.52
CA ILE A 16 -17.40 6.20 -5.67
C ILE A 16 -17.02 4.72 -5.76
N ASN A 17 -15.99 4.36 -6.54
CA ASN A 17 -15.55 2.97 -6.68
C ASN A 17 -15.06 2.39 -5.35
N LEU A 18 -14.36 3.19 -4.54
CA LEU A 18 -13.94 2.80 -3.20
C LEU A 18 -15.16 2.53 -2.30
N GLN A 19 -16.14 3.43 -2.26
CA GLN A 19 -17.38 3.28 -1.48
C GLN A 19 -18.23 2.07 -1.93
N ILE A 20 -18.34 1.82 -3.24
CA ILE A 20 -19.08 0.65 -3.74
C ILE A 20 -18.37 -0.65 -3.35
N SER A 21 -17.03 -0.69 -3.47
CA SER A 21 -16.25 -1.89 -3.15
C SER A 21 -16.32 -2.22 -1.65
N LEU A 22 -16.38 -1.19 -0.80
CA LEU A 22 -16.60 -1.29 0.64
C LEU A 22 -17.88 -2.06 1.00
N SER A 23 -19.00 -1.72 0.36
CA SER A 23 -20.29 -2.38 0.63
C SER A 23 -20.31 -3.90 0.37
N GLN A 24 -19.28 -4.41 -0.33
CA GLN A 24 -19.17 -5.82 -0.69
C GLN A 24 -18.21 -6.60 0.22
N LEU A 25 -17.50 -5.94 1.13
CA LEU A 25 -16.52 -6.54 2.01
C LEU A 25 -17.17 -7.10 3.30
N PRO A 26 -16.93 -8.37 3.66
CA PRO A 26 -17.54 -8.97 4.86
C PRO A 26 -17.12 -8.32 6.18
N ILE A 27 -15.99 -7.60 6.19
CA ILE A 27 -15.43 -6.95 7.38
C ILE A 27 -16.00 -5.54 7.60
N VAL A 28 -16.71 -4.97 6.61
CA VAL A 28 -17.22 -3.60 6.70
C VAL A 28 -18.55 -3.60 7.43
N GLU A 29 -18.51 -3.14 8.68
CA GLU A 29 -19.69 -2.85 9.49
C GLU A 29 -20.09 -1.39 9.33
N GLU A 30 -21.36 -1.04 9.59
CA GLU A 30 -21.94 0.30 9.39
C GLU A 30 -21.15 1.42 10.11
N TRP A 31 -20.49 1.12 11.24
CA TRP A 31 -19.67 2.10 11.95
C TRP A 31 -18.39 2.49 11.20
N MET A 32 -17.91 1.65 10.27
CA MET A 32 -16.69 1.89 9.51
C MET A 32 -16.87 2.96 8.43
N ASP A 33 -18.10 3.14 7.94
CA ASP A 33 -18.43 4.14 6.92
C ASP A 33 -18.06 5.55 7.40
N ILE A 34 -18.30 5.85 8.69
CA ILE A 34 -17.96 7.14 9.29
C ILE A 34 -16.45 7.42 9.24
N HIS A 35 -15.62 6.41 9.52
CA HIS A 35 -14.16 6.57 9.48
C HIS A 35 -13.65 6.74 8.06
N MET A 36 -14.24 5.99 7.12
CA MET A 36 -13.89 6.09 5.71
C MET A 36 -14.26 7.43 5.11
N ASP A 37 -15.50 7.87 5.32
CA ASP A 37 -15.99 9.14 4.79
C ASP A 37 -15.19 10.29 5.37
N ARG A 38 -14.90 10.25 6.67
CA ARG A 38 -14.00 11.22 7.30
C ARG A 38 -12.63 11.23 6.63
N TRP A 39 -12.02 10.07 6.37
CA TRP A 39 -10.74 10.01 5.68
C TRP A 39 -10.82 10.58 4.25
N LEU A 40 -11.84 10.20 3.48
CA LEU A 40 -12.06 10.66 2.10
C LEU A 40 -12.28 12.18 2.02
N GLU A 41 -13.01 12.76 2.97
CA GLU A 41 -13.25 14.21 3.06
C GLU A 41 -11.99 15.02 3.35
N HIS A 42 -10.98 14.39 3.94
CA HIS A 42 -9.69 15.02 4.24
C HIS A 42 -8.59 14.63 3.26
N ASN A 43 -8.95 14.05 2.12
CA ASN A 43 -8.06 13.96 0.98
C ASN A 43 -8.21 15.24 0.14
N PRO A 44 -7.10 15.88 -0.27
CA PRO A 44 -7.18 17.10 -1.06
C PRO A 44 -7.83 16.83 -2.43
N THR A 45 -8.63 17.78 -2.87
CA THR A 45 -9.19 17.80 -4.23
C THR A 45 -8.29 18.61 -5.15
N PRO A 46 -8.42 18.52 -6.48
CA PRO A 46 -7.59 19.29 -7.40
C PRO A 46 -7.48 20.80 -7.07
N PRO A 47 -8.55 21.52 -6.64
CA PRO A 47 -8.44 22.91 -6.18
C PRO A 47 -7.53 23.14 -4.97
N ASP A 48 -7.35 22.13 -4.11
CA ASP A 48 -6.45 22.18 -2.94
C ASP A 48 -4.99 21.90 -3.33
N MET A 49 -4.74 21.35 -4.52
CA MET A 49 -3.44 20.89 -4.97
C MET A 49 -2.71 21.95 -5.82
N PRO A 50 -1.36 22.03 -5.74
CA PRO A 50 -0.58 22.83 -6.67
C PRO A 50 -0.92 22.50 -8.12
N ASN A 51 -1.06 23.53 -8.96
CA ASN A 51 -1.37 23.40 -10.39
C ASN A 51 -2.69 22.69 -10.74
N GLY A 52 -3.57 22.42 -9.77
CA GLY A 52 -4.79 21.67 -10.04
C GLY A 52 -4.58 20.17 -10.27
N GLU A 53 -3.45 19.62 -9.82
CA GLU A 53 -3.14 18.19 -9.99
C GLU A 53 -4.01 17.31 -9.09
N GLY A 54 -4.24 16.06 -9.50
CA GLY A 54 -4.92 15.06 -8.66
C GLY A 54 -3.97 14.39 -7.67
N ILE A 55 -4.54 13.68 -6.70
CA ILE A 55 -3.78 12.77 -5.83
C ILE A 55 -3.84 11.33 -6.36
N SER A 56 -2.88 10.53 -5.94
CA SER A 56 -2.83 9.09 -6.21
C SER A 56 -3.55 8.33 -5.10
N TYR A 57 -4.12 7.19 -5.46
CA TYR A 57 -4.78 6.27 -4.53
C TYR A 57 -4.24 4.85 -4.71
N LEU A 58 -4.20 4.10 -3.62
CA LEU A 58 -3.92 2.67 -3.63
C LEU A 58 -4.82 1.96 -2.64
N ALA A 59 -5.46 0.90 -3.10
CA ALA A 59 -6.22 -0.02 -2.26
C ALA A 59 -5.42 -1.31 -2.08
N MET A 60 -5.40 -1.86 -0.87
CA MET A 60 -4.91 -3.19 -0.58
C MET A 60 -6.06 -4.03 -0.06
N LEU A 61 -6.22 -5.23 -0.64
CA LEU A 61 -7.15 -6.25 -0.19
C LEU A 61 -6.38 -7.48 0.25
N GLY A 62 -6.57 -7.92 1.48
CA GLY A 62 -6.12 -9.25 1.91
C GLY A 62 -6.84 -10.33 1.13
N SER A 63 -6.15 -11.42 0.81
CA SER A 63 -6.72 -12.54 0.06
C SER A 63 -7.94 -13.16 0.74
N ASP A 64 -8.03 -13.06 2.06
CA ASP A 64 -9.16 -13.51 2.89
C ASP A 64 -10.25 -12.45 3.07
N LEU A 65 -10.09 -11.25 2.50
CA LEU A 65 -10.95 -10.07 2.68
C LEU A 65 -11.15 -9.64 4.14
N LYS A 66 -10.27 -10.08 5.05
CA LYS A 66 -10.26 -9.67 6.47
C LYS A 66 -9.26 -8.56 6.76
N ARG A 67 -8.56 -8.10 5.72
CA ARG A 67 -7.63 -6.98 5.77
C ARG A 67 -7.90 -6.08 4.59
N ILE A 68 -7.96 -4.79 4.85
CA ILE A 68 -8.04 -3.75 3.84
C ILE A 68 -7.17 -2.58 4.26
N TRP A 69 -6.64 -1.87 3.28
CA TRP A 69 -5.93 -0.62 3.49
C TRP A 69 -6.15 0.28 2.28
N TRP A 70 -6.33 1.56 2.53
CA TRP A 70 -6.42 2.58 1.50
C TRP A 70 -5.45 3.69 1.85
N GLY A 71 -4.62 4.02 0.88
CA GLY A 71 -3.72 5.16 0.97
C GLY A 71 -4.02 6.14 -0.14
N ALA A 72 -3.75 7.40 0.18
CA ALA A 72 -3.70 8.47 -0.80
C ALA A 72 -2.41 9.26 -0.60
N TRP A 73 -1.86 9.83 -1.67
CA TRP A 73 -0.67 10.68 -1.59
C TRP A 73 -0.58 11.67 -2.75
N GLY A 74 0.17 12.74 -2.53
CA GLY A 74 0.44 13.79 -3.52
C GLY A 74 1.47 14.80 -3.03
N ASP A 75 1.57 15.93 -3.73
CA ASP A 75 2.46 17.03 -3.37
C ASP A 75 2.17 17.54 -1.93
N PRO A 76 3.20 17.62 -1.06
CA PRO A 76 3.05 18.04 0.33
C PRO A 76 2.37 19.40 0.51
N ARG A 77 2.54 20.35 -0.42
CA ARG A 77 2.01 21.71 -0.30
C ARG A 77 0.48 21.73 -0.26
N GLY A 78 -0.17 20.81 -0.98
CA GLY A 78 -1.63 20.65 -0.94
C GLY A 78 -2.08 19.59 0.08
N PHE A 79 -1.28 18.54 0.27
CA PHE A 79 -1.69 17.38 1.07
C PHE A 79 -1.54 17.58 2.58
N VAL A 80 -0.42 18.16 3.03
CA VAL A 80 -0.11 18.32 4.47
C VAL A 80 -1.19 19.10 5.22
N PRO A 81 -1.75 20.22 4.72
CA PRO A 81 -2.82 20.93 5.43
C PRO A 81 -4.05 20.06 5.72
N LYS A 82 -4.54 19.31 4.73
CA LYS A 82 -5.71 18.42 4.89
C LYS A 82 -5.40 17.25 5.82
N MET A 83 -4.21 16.68 5.70
CA MET A 83 -3.73 15.59 6.55
C MET A 83 -3.61 16.04 8.02
N ALA A 84 -3.13 17.26 8.28
CA ALA A 84 -3.05 17.82 9.63
C ALA A 84 -4.45 17.96 10.26
N ASP A 85 -5.45 18.41 9.50
CA ASP A 85 -6.83 18.51 9.98
C ASP A 85 -7.43 17.13 10.27
N TYR A 86 -7.18 16.15 9.39
CA TYR A 86 -7.59 14.77 9.61
C TYR A 86 -7.01 14.19 10.91
N PHE A 87 -5.71 14.40 11.16
CA PHE A 87 -5.04 13.84 12.33
C PHE A 87 -5.46 14.51 13.64
N LYS A 88 -5.89 15.77 13.62
CA LYS A 88 -6.58 16.38 14.78
C LYS A 88 -7.85 15.61 15.12
N LEU A 89 -8.66 15.23 14.12
CA LEU A 89 -9.88 14.44 14.34
C LEU A 89 -9.59 12.99 14.79
N CYS A 90 -8.41 12.48 14.47
CA CYS A 90 -7.94 11.17 14.92
C CYS A 90 -7.26 11.22 16.30
N ASN A 91 -7.19 12.38 16.96
CA ASN A 91 -6.50 12.58 18.23
C ASN A 91 -5.04 12.12 18.21
N ILE A 92 -4.30 12.48 17.16
CA ILE A 92 -2.87 12.14 17.05
C ILE A 92 -2.10 12.57 18.32
N ALA A 93 -1.26 11.68 18.83
CA ALA A 93 -0.41 11.99 19.98
C ALA A 93 0.65 13.04 19.58
N LYS A 94 1.02 13.91 20.52
CA LYS A 94 2.08 14.91 20.30
C LYS A 94 3.42 14.27 19.89
N SER A 95 3.72 13.08 20.41
CA SER A 95 4.90 12.30 20.02
C SER A 95 4.86 11.87 18.55
N ASP A 96 3.69 11.44 18.06
CA ASP A 96 3.53 11.00 16.67
C ASP A 96 3.61 12.18 15.71
N ALA A 97 3.03 13.33 16.09
CA ALA A 97 3.17 14.58 15.35
C ALA A 97 4.64 15.03 15.26
N ALA A 98 5.39 14.95 16.36
CA ALA A 98 6.81 15.30 16.37
C ALA A 98 7.66 14.41 15.44
N VAL A 99 7.33 13.12 15.31
CA VAL A 99 8.00 12.22 14.35
C VAL A 99 7.68 12.62 12.91
N LEU A 100 6.43 12.98 12.62
CA LEU A 100 6.03 13.48 11.31
C LEU A 100 6.79 14.77 10.95
N ASP A 101 6.86 15.73 11.88
CA ASP A 101 7.57 17.00 11.68
C ASP A 101 9.07 16.75 11.45
N GLN A 102 9.70 15.90 12.27
CA GLN A 102 11.10 15.53 12.12
C GLN A 102 11.37 14.92 10.74
N ILE A 103 10.51 14.00 10.28
CA ILE A 103 10.65 13.39 8.95
C ILE A 103 10.46 14.43 7.85
N GLY A 104 9.48 15.33 7.98
CA GLY A 104 9.25 16.42 7.03
C GLY A 104 10.47 17.33 6.88
N GLU A 105 11.08 17.74 8.01
CA GLU A 105 12.24 18.63 8.04
C GLU A 105 13.53 17.97 7.48
N HIS A 106 13.72 16.67 7.72
CA HIS A 106 14.98 16.01 7.37
C HIS A 106 14.96 15.32 6.01
N LEU A 107 13.82 14.80 5.57
CA LEU A 107 13.70 14.09 4.28
C LEU A 107 13.17 14.97 3.17
N GLU A 108 12.31 15.95 3.48
CA GLU A 108 11.59 16.77 2.49
C GLU A 108 10.95 15.90 1.38
N PRO A 109 10.10 14.91 1.74
CA PRO A 109 9.58 13.94 0.78
C PRO A 109 8.74 14.61 -0.30
N LYS A 110 8.90 14.17 -1.55
CA LYS A 110 8.14 14.70 -2.70
C LYS A 110 6.68 14.30 -2.72
N LEU A 111 6.36 13.16 -2.11
CA LEU A 111 5.01 12.60 -2.08
C LEU A 111 4.70 12.15 -0.65
N VAL A 112 3.63 12.73 -0.08
CA VAL A 112 3.15 12.40 1.25
C VAL A 112 1.67 12.11 1.21
N GLY A 113 1.20 11.36 2.19
CA GLY A 113 -0.22 11.36 2.47
C GLY A 113 -0.64 10.52 3.65
N SER A 114 -1.92 10.22 3.66
CA SER A 114 -2.58 9.51 4.76
C SER A 114 -3.13 8.18 4.27
N TRP A 115 -3.38 7.30 5.22
CA TRP A 115 -4.02 6.03 4.96
C TRP A 115 -4.97 5.64 6.09
N ILE A 116 -5.90 4.77 5.75
CA ILE A 116 -6.83 4.12 6.64
C ILE A 116 -6.87 2.63 6.29
N GLY A 117 -6.87 1.76 7.29
CA GLY A 117 -6.99 0.33 7.06
C GLY A 117 -7.72 -0.37 8.17
N VAL A 118 -8.24 -1.54 7.85
CA VAL A 118 -8.96 -2.40 8.80
C VAL A 118 -8.36 -3.78 8.77
N TRP A 119 -8.04 -4.28 9.96
CA TRP A 119 -7.61 -5.64 10.17
C TRP A 119 -8.02 -6.08 11.57
N GLY A 120 -8.50 -7.31 11.69
CA GLY A 120 -8.97 -7.84 12.98
C GLY A 120 -10.11 -7.02 13.61
N GLY A 121 -10.98 -6.44 12.78
CA GLY A 121 -12.13 -5.64 13.22
C GLY A 121 -11.77 -4.27 13.79
N LYS A 122 -10.53 -3.79 13.63
CA LYS A 122 -10.09 -2.48 14.12
C LYS A 122 -9.69 -1.58 12.97
N VAL A 123 -10.23 -0.37 12.97
CA VAL A 123 -9.75 0.72 12.11
C VAL A 123 -8.44 1.23 12.68
N THR A 124 -7.44 1.32 11.82
CA THR A 124 -6.17 1.98 12.10
C THR A 124 -5.93 2.99 11.00
N THR A 125 -5.36 4.13 11.36
CA THR A 125 -5.02 5.20 10.44
C THR A 125 -3.57 5.56 10.59
N GLY A 126 -3.05 6.30 9.63
CA GLY A 126 -1.68 6.76 9.69
C GLY A 126 -1.31 7.63 8.51
N TRP A 127 0.00 7.82 8.36
CA TRP A 127 0.61 8.54 7.27
C TRP A 127 1.71 7.70 6.61
N HIS A 128 2.09 8.13 5.42
CA HIS A 128 3.21 7.58 4.68
C HIS A 128 3.87 8.66 3.82
N PHE A 129 5.09 8.38 3.38
CA PHE A 129 5.66 9.05 2.21
C PHE A 129 6.02 8.01 1.15
N TRP A 130 5.73 8.36 -0.10
CA TRP A 130 5.98 7.53 -1.26
C TRP A 130 7.11 8.15 -2.09
N ASP A 131 8.30 8.23 -1.50
CA ASP A 131 9.48 8.84 -2.10
C ASP A 131 10.72 8.02 -1.75
N PRO A 132 11.47 7.51 -2.75
CA PRO A 132 12.65 6.73 -2.48
C PRO A 132 13.76 7.58 -1.84
N HIS A 133 14.27 7.13 -0.69
CA HIS A 133 15.34 7.81 0.03
C HIS A 133 16.49 6.85 0.33
N PRO A 134 17.76 7.31 0.25
CA PRO A 134 18.91 6.51 0.66
C PRO A 134 18.76 6.02 2.10
N TRP A 135 19.05 4.74 2.35
CA TRP A 135 18.93 4.13 3.68
C TRP A 135 19.69 4.94 4.73
N ALA A 136 20.89 5.42 4.39
CA ALA A 136 21.73 6.23 5.27
C ALA A 136 21.07 7.53 5.77
N LYS A 137 20.10 8.08 5.03
CA LYS A 137 19.33 9.25 5.49
C LYS A 137 18.20 8.87 6.45
N VAL A 138 17.62 7.69 6.28
CA VAL A 138 16.43 7.25 7.03
C VAL A 138 16.83 6.51 8.32
N GLU A 139 17.93 5.75 8.29
CA GLU A 139 18.43 4.96 9.43
C GLU A 139 18.55 5.73 10.76
N PRO A 140 19.03 6.99 10.77
CA PRO A 140 19.12 7.77 12.01
C PRO A 140 17.77 8.12 12.63
N MET A 141 16.69 8.12 11.84
CA MET A 141 15.34 8.52 12.28
C MET A 141 14.63 7.44 13.10
N PHE A 142 15.11 6.20 13.04
CA PHE A 142 14.59 5.12 13.87
C PHE A 142 15.15 5.18 15.30
N GLY A 143 14.29 4.97 16.29
CA GLY A 143 14.70 4.81 17.68
C GLY A 143 15.68 3.64 17.86
N THR A 144 16.53 3.71 18.88
CA THR A 144 17.51 2.66 19.17
C THR A 144 16.82 1.48 19.87
N HIS A 145 16.61 0.38 19.13
CA HIS A 145 16.02 -0.85 19.64
C HIS A 145 16.47 -2.08 18.84
N ASP A 146 16.23 -3.28 19.35
CA ASP A 146 16.70 -4.55 18.75
C ASP A 146 16.31 -4.72 17.28
N ALA A 147 15.06 -4.40 16.90
CA ALA A 147 14.65 -4.50 15.50
C ALA A 147 15.44 -3.57 14.58
N LYS A 148 15.82 -2.36 15.03
CA LYS A 148 16.67 -1.45 14.25
C LYS A 148 18.03 -2.08 14.02
N PHE A 149 18.66 -2.67 15.04
CA PHE A 149 19.97 -3.31 14.89
C PHE A 149 19.93 -4.51 13.95
N LYS A 150 18.91 -5.38 14.06
CA LYS A 150 18.72 -6.50 13.14
C LYS A 150 18.52 -6.02 11.71
N LEU A 151 17.65 -5.02 11.52
CA LEU A 151 17.38 -4.45 10.21
C LEU A 151 18.62 -3.81 9.59
N LYS A 152 19.32 -2.97 10.36
CA LYS A 152 20.57 -2.31 9.95
C LYS A 152 21.61 -3.33 9.52
N LYS A 153 21.87 -4.33 10.35
CA LYS A 153 22.84 -5.39 10.04
C LYS A 153 22.47 -6.09 8.73
N TRP A 154 21.20 -6.48 8.58
CA TRP A 154 20.75 -7.15 7.36
C TRP A 154 20.91 -6.25 6.12
N VAL A 155 20.54 -4.97 6.22
CA VAL A 155 20.70 -3.97 5.14
C VAL A 155 22.18 -3.82 4.74
N GLU A 156 23.08 -3.70 5.72
CA GLU A 156 24.52 -3.57 5.49
C GLU A 156 25.11 -4.84 4.86
N ASP A 157 24.76 -6.02 5.37
CA ASP A 157 25.25 -7.31 4.88
C ASP A 157 24.83 -7.60 3.42
N HIS A 158 23.72 -7.00 2.96
CA HIS A 158 23.13 -7.24 1.64
C HIS A 158 23.24 -6.06 0.68
N GLY A 159 23.84 -4.94 1.11
CA GLY A 159 24.02 -3.76 0.27
C GLY A 159 22.70 -3.10 -0.16
N VAL A 160 21.71 -3.03 0.73
CA VAL A 160 20.45 -2.33 0.42
C VAL A 160 20.68 -0.81 0.45
N GLU A 161 20.50 -0.16 -0.69
CA GLU A 161 20.88 1.26 -0.85
C GLU A 161 19.79 2.24 -0.40
N ARG A 162 18.52 1.88 -0.56
CA ARG A 162 17.39 2.81 -0.37
C ARG A 162 16.13 2.13 0.14
N ILE A 163 15.27 2.95 0.73
CA ILE A 163 13.86 2.63 0.96
C ILE A 163 13.03 3.11 -0.24
N GLU A 164 11.89 2.49 -0.48
CA GLU A 164 10.89 2.91 -1.47
C GLU A 164 9.71 3.65 -0.79
N ARG A 165 9.36 3.23 0.44
CA ARG A 165 8.23 3.79 1.19
C ARG A 165 8.48 3.70 2.69
N PHE A 166 7.94 4.67 3.41
CA PHE A 166 7.80 4.60 4.86
C PHE A 166 6.35 4.84 5.25
N THR A 167 5.84 4.05 6.17
CA THR A 167 4.47 4.10 6.67
C THR A 167 4.50 4.12 8.19
N GLN A 168 3.69 4.97 8.80
CA GLN A 168 3.54 5.07 10.26
C GLN A 168 2.06 5.07 10.61
N SER A 169 1.66 4.17 11.51
CA SER A 169 0.34 4.24 12.11
C SER A 169 0.33 5.15 13.34
N ILE A 170 -0.81 5.74 13.65
CA ILE A 170 -1.02 6.59 14.83
C ILE A 170 -1.87 5.87 15.89
N GLY A 171 -1.76 6.29 17.15
CA GLY A 171 -2.57 5.80 18.27
C GLY A 171 -1.92 4.70 19.12
N ASP A 172 -2.69 4.09 20.03
CA ASP A 172 -2.20 3.27 21.17
C ASP A 172 -1.41 1.99 20.81
N ASN A 173 -1.29 1.64 19.53
CA ASN A 173 -0.47 0.53 19.05
C ASN A 173 0.27 0.89 17.76
N ALA A 174 0.79 2.12 17.73
CA ALA A 174 1.57 2.66 16.63
C ALA A 174 2.67 1.68 16.16
N TYR A 175 2.79 1.53 14.84
CA TYR A 175 3.85 0.77 14.20
C TYR A 175 4.42 1.57 13.04
N SER A 176 5.69 1.33 12.76
CA SER A 176 6.35 1.80 11.54
C SER A 176 6.50 0.64 10.59
N GLU A 177 6.40 0.89 9.29
CA GLU A 177 6.68 -0.08 8.24
C GLU A 177 7.55 0.59 7.19
N ILE A 178 8.63 -0.10 6.81
CA ILE A 178 9.59 0.37 5.83
C ILE A 178 9.57 -0.60 4.67
N GLU A 179 9.47 -0.09 3.45
CA GLU A 179 9.69 -0.87 2.24
C GLU A 179 11.09 -0.63 1.73
N LEU A 180 11.91 -1.68 1.71
CA LEU A 180 13.30 -1.66 1.24
C LEU A 180 13.36 -2.16 -0.20
N ALA A 181 14.12 -1.47 -1.05
CA ALA A 181 14.39 -1.96 -2.40
C ALA A 181 15.28 -3.21 -2.33
N MET A 182 14.94 -4.28 -3.04
CA MET A 182 15.78 -5.48 -3.06
C MET A 182 17.05 -5.28 -3.89
N PRO A 183 18.21 -5.71 -3.37
CA PRO A 183 19.47 -5.54 -4.06
C PRO A 183 19.59 -6.51 -5.24
N GLY A 184 20.37 -6.11 -6.25
CA GLY A 184 20.65 -6.91 -7.44
C GLY A 184 19.74 -6.61 -8.64
N ASP A 185 20.25 -6.91 -9.84
CA ASP A 185 19.61 -6.53 -11.12
C ASP A 185 18.72 -7.62 -11.72
N THR A 186 18.61 -8.78 -11.07
CA THR A 186 17.87 -9.94 -11.59
C THR A 186 16.83 -10.43 -10.59
N ALA A 187 15.76 -11.05 -11.10
CA ALA A 187 14.73 -11.66 -10.26
C ALA A 187 15.34 -12.73 -9.33
N GLU A 188 16.28 -13.54 -9.83
CA GLU A 188 16.97 -14.55 -9.03
C GLU A 188 17.69 -13.93 -7.82
N ALA A 189 18.49 -12.88 -8.04
CA ALA A 189 19.23 -12.22 -6.97
C ALA A 189 18.30 -11.57 -5.94
N GLN A 190 17.25 -10.88 -6.39
CA GLN A 190 16.29 -10.21 -5.51
C GLN A 190 15.45 -11.23 -4.70
N VAL A 191 15.03 -12.35 -5.31
CA VAL A 191 14.30 -13.41 -4.61
C VAL A 191 15.19 -14.14 -3.60
N ALA A 192 16.46 -14.38 -3.92
CA ALA A 192 17.41 -14.93 -2.96
C ALA A 192 17.60 -14.01 -1.75
N ALA A 193 17.72 -12.69 -1.98
CA ALA A 193 17.81 -11.70 -0.91
C ALA A 193 16.54 -11.69 -0.04
N LEU A 194 15.35 -11.72 -0.66
CA LEU A 194 14.07 -11.84 0.06
C LEU A 194 14.01 -13.10 0.93
N SER A 195 14.36 -14.26 0.36
CA SER A 195 14.34 -15.53 1.09
C SER A 195 15.29 -15.51 2.29
N HIS A 196 16.48 -14.92 2.13
CA HIS A 196 17.41 -14.72 3.23
C HIS A 196 16.86 -13.75 4.29
N ALA A 197 16.17 -12.67 3.90
CA ALA A 197 15.48 -11.78 4.84
C ALA A 197 14.43 -12.55 5.67
N PHE A 198 13.62 -13.38 5.02
CA PHE A 198 12.62 -14.22 5.70
C PHE A 198 13.28 -15.16 6.70
N ALA A 199 14.36 -15.84 6.33
CA ALA A 199 15.12 -16.68 7.25
C ALA A 199 15.68 -15.88 8.43
N HIS A 200 16.24 -14.68 8.16
CA HIS A 200 16.84 -13.81 9.17
C HIS A 200 15.82 -13.29 10.20
N PHE A 201 14.67 -12.79 9.75
CA PHE A 201 13.69 -12.14 10.64
C PHE A 201 12.62 -13.08 11.18
N THR A 202 12.28 -14.15 10.46
CA THR A 202 11.16 -15.06 10.82
C THR A 202 11.63 -16.46 11.20
N GLY A 203 12.91 -16.79 10.99
CA GLY A 203 13.49 -18.10 11.29
C GLY A 203 13.29 -19.15 10.19
N ALA A 204 12.56 -18.82 9.11
CA ALA A 204 12.37 -19.70 7.96
C ALA A 204 12.39 -18.90 6.65
N PRO A 205 12.94 -19.44 5.55
CA PRO A 205 12.91 -18.79 4.24
C PRO A 205 11.50 -18.66 3.67
N LEU A 206 11.39 -18.08 2.48
CA LEU A 206 10.18 -18.18 1.67
C LEU A 206 9.89 -19.64 1.31
N GLU A 207 8.62 -19.98 1.13
CA GLU A 207 8.24 -21.30 0.63
C GLU A 207 8.76 -21.49 -0.79
N ARG A 208 9.37 -22.65 -1.07
CA ARG A 208 9.98 -22.92 -2.39
C ARG A 208 9.05 -22.69 -3.59
N PRO A 209 7.76 -23.11 -3.57
CA PRO A 209 6.83 -22.81 -4.66
C PRO A 209 6.66 -21.30 -4.90
N LEU A 210 6.67 -20.50 -3.82
CA LEU A 210 6.54 -19.06 -3.90
C LEU A 210 7.83 -18.41 -4.45
N GLU A 211 9.00 -18.90 -4.06
CA GLU A 211 10.27 -18.46 -4.66
C GLU A 211 10.29 -18.71 -6.17
N ASP A 212 9.94 -19.93 -6.59
CA ASP A 212 9.94 -20.32 -8.01
C ASP A 212 8.98 -19.44 -8.82
N ARG A 213 7.83 -19.08 -8.24
CA ARG A 213 6.91 -18.11 -8.84
C ARG A 213 7.52 -16.72 -8.94
N PHE A 214 8.13 -16.20 -7.87
CA PHE A 214 8.75 -14.88 -7.90
C PHE A 214 9.92 -14.82 -8.89
N ARG A 215 10.69 -15.91 -9.04
CA ARG A 215 11.76 -16.02 -10.07
C ARG A 215 11.23 -15.91 -11.50
N SER A 216 9.95 -16.22 -11.74
CA SER A 216 9.32 -16.12 -13.06
C SER A 216 8.92 -14.70 -13.47
N VAL A 217 9.00 -13.73 -12.55
CA VAL A 217 8.69 -12.32 -12.84
C VAL A 217 9.76 -11.72 -13.73
N THR A 218 9.34 -11.14 -14.86
CA THR A 218 10.25 -10.66 -15.93
C THR A 218 10.84 -9.28 -15.68
N GLN A 219 10.20 -8.46 -14.84
CA GLN A 219 10.66 -7.13 -14.46
C GLN A 219 10.95 -7.10 -12.95
N PRO A 220 12.21 -7.32 -12.53
CA PRO A 220 12.55 -7.40 -11.11
C PRO A 220 12.48 -6.01 -10.47
N GLN A 221 11.50 -5.83 -9.59
CA GLN A 221 11.33 -4.65 -8.73
C GLN A 221 10.78 -5.09 -7.37
N PHE A 222 11.41 -6.13 -6.80
CA PHE A 222 10.99 -6.67 -5.52
C PHE A 222 11.32 -5.70 -4.39
N ALA A 223 10.48 -5.71 -3.36
CA ALA A 223 10.72 -4.96 -2.14
C ALA A 223 10.45 -5.82 -0.89
N LEU A 224 11.10 -5.45 0.21
CA LEU A 224 10.88 -6.05 1.53
C LEU A 224 10.16 -5.06 2.42
N ALA A 225 8.94 -5.38 2.84
CA ALA A 225 8.24 -4.64 3.88
C ALA A 225 8.64 -5.16 5.26
N VAL A 226 9.12 -4.29 6.14
CA VAL A 226 9.49 -4.61 7.52
C VAL A 226 8.65 -3.78 8.47
N ARG A 227 7.72 -4.43 9.18
CA ARG A 227 6.88 -3.77 10.18
C ARG A 227 7.45 -3.92 11.57
N MET A 228 7.62 -2.81 12.26
CA MET A 228 8.16 -2.74 13.61
C MET A 228 7.15 -2.14 14.59
N ARG A 229 7.00 -2.78 15.74
CA ARG A 229 6.17 -2.29 16.87
C ARG A 229 6.86 -2.63 18.17
N GLY A 230 6.89 -1.69 19.11
CA GLY A 230 7.49 -1.91 20.43
C GLY A 230 8.96 -2.35 20.37
N GLY A 231 9.70 -1.90 19.35
CA GLY A 231 11.10 -2.27 19.14
C GLY A 231 11.36 -3.66 18.55
N GLN A 232 10.32 -4.41 18.17
CA GLN A 232 10.40 -5.74 17.57
C GLN A 232 9.85 -5.74 16.14
N VAL A 233 10.38 -6.64 15.29
CA VAL A 233 9.78 -6.94 13.98
C VAL A 233 8.53 -7.77 14.21
N THR A 234 7.38 -7.26 13.76
CA THR A 234 6.07 -7.91 13.97
C THR A 234 5.49 -8.51 12.69
N ARG A 235 5.93 -8.04 11.52
CA ARG A 235 5.55 -8.58 10.22
C ARG A 235 6.67 -8.33 9.22
N LEU A 236 6.87 -9.29 8.34
CA LEU A 236 7.74 -9.20 7.18
C LEU A 236 6.90 -9.44 5.92
N GLY A 237 7.12 -8.67 4.85
CA GLY A 237 6.42 -8.82 3.58
C GLY A 237 7.38 -8.88 2.41
N ALA A 238 7.22 -9.87 1.52
CA ALA A 238 7.85 -9.88 0.21
C ALA A 238 6.89 -9.28 -0.81
N ILE A 239 7.28 -8.18 -1.45
CA ILE A 239 6.48 -7.46 -2.43
C ILE A 239 7.00 -7.81 -3.82
N ALA A 240 6.12 -8.33 -4.67
CA ALA A 240 6.35 -8.63 -6.08
C ALA A 240 5.56 -7.65 -6.97
N PRO A 241 6.18 -7.07 -8.02
CA PRO A 241 5.49 -6.17 -8.93
C PRO A 241 4.54 -6.93 -9.88
N GLY A 242 3.43 -6.29 -10.24
CA GLY A 242 2.72 -6.52 -11.51
C GLY A 242 2.42 -7.97 -11.90
N LEU A 243 1.89 -8.78 -10.98
CA LEU A 243 1.37 -10.11 -11.31
C LEU A 243 -0.02 -10.00 -11.97
N ALA A 244 -0.36 -10.94 -12.86
CA ALA A 244 -1.67 -10.94 -13.49
C ALA A 244 -2.74 -11.47 -12.53
N LEU A 245 -4.01 -11.09 -12.76
CA LEU A 245 -5.13 -11.56 -11.93
C LEU A 245 -5.20 -13.10 -11.78
N PRO A 246 -4.98 -13.92 -12.85
CA PRO A 246 -4.97 -15.37 -12.72
C PRO A 246 -3.84 -15.90 -11.81
N ASP A 247 -2.76 -15.13 -11.62
CA ASP A 247 -1.64 -15.57 -10.78
C ASP A 247 -1.94 -15.47 -9.29
N ILE A 248 -2.96 -14.69 -8.87
CA ILE A 248 -3.30 -14.52 -7.45
C ILE A 248 -3.64 -15.87 -6.80
N GLU A 249 -4.52 -16.66 -7.43
CA GLU A 249 -4.93 -17.95 -6.86
C GLU A 249 -3.73 -18.86 -6.67
N HIS A 250 -2.80 -18.83 -7.63
CA HIS A 250 -1.56 -19.58 -7.52
C HIS A 250 -0.64 -19.07 -6.42
N VAL A 251 -0.47 -17.74 -6.27
CA VAL A 251 0.29 -17.14 -5.16
C VAL A 251 -0.32 -17.55 -3.82
N CYS A 252 -1.65 -17.47 -3.68
CA CYS A 252 -2.34 -17.88 -2.46
C CYS A 252 -2.13 -19.37 -2.15
N ASN A 253 -2.20 -20.24 -3.16
CA ASN A 253 -1.96 -21.67 -2.99
C ASN A 253 -0.51 -21.97 -2.58
N ASP A 254 0.48 -21.34 -3.23
CA ASP A 254 1.90 -21.50 -2.93
C ASP A 254 2.24 -20.99 -1.52
N ALA A 255 1.62 -19.88 -1.13
CA ALA A 255 1.71 -19.29 0.21
C ALA A 255 0.87 -20.02 1.28
N ARG A 256 0.05 -21.01 0.88
CA ARG A 256 -0.95 -21.67 1.75
C ARG A 256 -1.87 -20.67 2.47
N ALA A 257 -2.17 -19.56 1.80
CA ALA A 257 -3.02 -18.49 2.31
C ALA A 257 -4.46 -18.71 1.83
N PRO A 258 -5.47 -18.44 2.69
CA PRO A 258 -6.87 -18.48 2.27
C PRO A 258 -7.15 -17.41 1.20
N ALA A 259 -7.93 -17.77 0.18
CA ALA A 259 -8.44 -16.87 -0.84
C ALA A 259 -9.98 -16.86 -0.82
N ASP A 260 -10.57 -15.69 -0.65
CA ASP A 260 -12.03 -15.52 -0.71
C ASP A 260 -12.49 -15.57 -2.18
N PRO A 261 -13.55 -16.34 -2.51
CA PRO A 261 -14.08 -16.42 -3.87
C PRO A 261 -14.53 -15.09 -4.48
N LYS A 262 -14.81 -14.06 -3.67
CA LYS A 262 -15.21 -12.73 -4.13
C LYS A 262 -14.02 -11.84 -4.49
N LEU A 263 -12.80 -12.23 -4.15
CA LEU A 263 -11.60 -11.40 -4.32
C LEU A 263 -11.42 -10.92 -5.76
N GLY A 264 -11.50 -11.82 -6.75
CA GLY A 264 -11.34 -11.45 -8.16
C GLY A 264 -12.38 -10.44 -8.64
N LYS A 265 -13.64 -10.55 -8.18
CA LYS A 265 -14.70 -9.60 -8.50
C LYS A 265 -14.41 -8.21 -7.91
N LEU A 266 -13.89 -8.14 -6.68
CA LEU A 266 -13.55 -6.89 -6.02
C LEU A 266 -12.36 -6.21 -6.68
N ILE A 267 -11.34 -6.98 -7.08
CA ILE A 267 -10.19 -6.45 -7.81
C ILE A 267 -10.65 -5.78 -9.11
N GLY A 268 -11.47 -6.47 -9.91
CA GLY A 268 -12.02 -5.92 -11.14
C GLY A 268 -12.98 -4.74 -10.95
N ALA A 269 -13.56 -4.58 -9.75
CA ALA A 269 -14.39 -3.42 -9.42
C ALA A 269 -13.56 -2.18 -9.03
N LEU A 270 -12.38 -2.39 -8.44
CA LEU A 270 -11.48 -1.33 -8.00
C LEU A 270 -10.61 -0.79 -9.14
N GLY A 271 -10.14 -1.65 -10.05
CA GLY A 271 -9.33 -1.21 -11.17
C GLY A 271 -9.02 -2.29 -12.20
N GLU A 272 -8.33 -1.90 -13.27
CA GLU A 272 -8.00 -2.77 -14.40
C GLU A 272 -6.74 -3.64 -14.18
N GLY A 273 -5.97 -3.40 -13.11
CA GLY A 273 -4.70 -4.08 -12.88
C GLY A 273 -4.25 -4.15 -11.42
N ILE A 274 -3.33 -5.07 -11.16
CA ILE A 274 -2.66 -5.24 -9.87
C ILE A 274 -1.35 -4.47 -9.93
N ALA A 275 -1.18 -3.51 -9.02
CA ALA A 275 0.07 -2.76 -8.92
C ALA A 275 1.18 -3.67 -8.37
N ARG A 276 0.87 -4.41 -7.30
CA ARG A 276 1.81 -5.32 -6.62
C ARG A 276 1.07 -6.34 -5.77
N ILE A 277 1.73 -7.46 -5.52
CA ILE A 277 1.27 -8.48 -4.56
C ILE A 277 2.29 -8.53 -3.44
N GLU A 278 1.79 -8.64 -2.22
CA GLU A 278 2.61 -8.76 -1.03
C GLU A 278 2.30 -10.07 -0.33
N TYR A 279 3.31 -10.92 -0.16
CA TYR A 279 3.25 -12.06 0.74
C TYR A 279 3.78 -11.66 2.11
N GLY A 280 2.89 -11.57 3.09
CA GLY A 280 3.20 -11.20 4.47
C GLY A 280 3.30 -12.41 5.39
N ARG A 281 4.30 -12.41 6.28
CA ARG A 281 4.41 -13.33 7.42
C ARG A 281 4.48 -12.54 8.73
N ALA A 282 3.53 -12.77 9.63
CA ALA A 282 3.48 -12.19 10.96
C ALA A 282 3.51 -13.31 12.01
N GLY A 283 4.67 -13.53 12.63
CA GLY A 283 4.91 -14.75 13.42
C GLY A 283 4.77 -16.00 12.55
N GLU A 284 3.96 -16.97 12.99
CA GLU A 284 3.68 -18.21 12.23
C GLU A 284 2.57 -18.06 11.17
N ARG A 285 1.95 -16.88 11.03
CA ARG A 285 0.81 -16.69 10.12
C ARG A 285 1.23 -16.01 8.83
N ALA A 286 0.91 -16.65 7.72
CA ALA A 286 1.06 -16.13 6.36
C ALA A 286 -0.23 -15.45 5.86
N GLY A 287 -0.09 -14.50 4.95
CA GLY A 287 -1.20 -13.87 4.24
C GLY A 287 -0.73 -13.26 2.91
N VAL A 288 -1.63 -13.17 1.95
CA VAL A 288 -1.38 -12.49 0.68
C VAL A 288 -2.22 -11.21 0.67
N ASP A 289 -1.61 -10.09 0.32
CA ASP A 289 -2.23 -8.78 0.26
C ASP A 289 -2.05 -8.25 -1.18
N ILE A 290 -3.15 -7.87 -1.84
CA ILE A 290 -3.20 -7.47 -3.25
C ILE A 290 -3.39 -5.96 -3.31
N HIS A 291 -2.42 -5.26 -3.90
CA HIS A 291 -2.43 -3.80 -4.03
C HIS A 291 -2.89 -3.40 -5.44
N ILE A 292 -3.85 -2.49 -5.51
CA ILE A 292 -4.60 -2.11 -6.71
C ILE A 292 -4.61 -0.59 -6.76
N GLU A 293 -4.20 -0.02 -7.89
CA GLU A 293 -4.42 1.39 -8.17
C GLU A 293 -5.85 1.57 -8.68
N PRO A 294 -6.73 2.27 -7.95
CA PRO A 294 -8.09 2.44 -8.40
C PRO A 294 -8.13 3.26 -9.68
N SER A 295 -8.68 2.69 -10.75
CA SER A 295 -8.84 3.37 -12.03
C SER A 295 -10.19 4.09 -12.10
N GLU A 296 -10.36 4.94 -13.11
CA GLU A 296 -11.70 5.36 -13.52
C GLU A 296 -12.55 4.11 -13.80
N PRO A 297 -13.87 4.13 -13.49
CA PRO A 297 -14.75 3.04 -13.88
C PRO A 297 -14.65 2.90 -15.39
N ALA A 298 -14.44 1.68 -15.87
CA ALA A 298 -14.64 1.36 -17.27
C ALA A 298 -16.03 1.90 -17.64
N ALA A 299 -16.08 2.94 -18.47
CA ALA A 299 -17.34 3.43 -18.97
C ALA A 299 -18.04 2.21 -19.57
N LYS A 300 -19.16 1.80 -18.98
CA LYS A 300 -20.03 0.78 -19.58
C LYS A 300 -20.25 1.25 -21.01
N THR A 301 -19.61 0.61 -21.97
CA THR A 301 -19.86 0.87 -23.39
C THR A 301 -21.19 0.23 -23.71
N ALA A 302 -22.26 0.84 -23.20
CA ALA A 302 -23.63 0.57 -23.57
C ALA A 302 -24.01 1.64 -24.60
N GLN A 303 -23.64 1.40 -25.85
CA GLN A 303 -24.57 1.46 -26.98
C GLN A 303 -23.86 0.99 -28.25
N ALA A 304 -24.37 -0.14 -28.75
CA ALA A 304 -24.16 -0.56 -30.12
C ALA A 304 -24.47 0.61 -31.07
N ALA A 305 -23.59 0.83 -32.04
CA ALA A 305 -23.82 1.75 -33.12
C ALA A 305 -25.13 1.40 -33.86
N PRO A 306 -25.93 2.40 -34.27
CA PRO A 306 -27.11 2.15 -35.07
C PRO A 306 -26.70 1.53 -36.41
N SER A 307 -27.32 0.39 -36.73
CA SER A 307 -27.26 -0.24 -38.05
C SER A 307 -27.80 0.73 -39.09
N THR A 308 -26.90 1.34 -39.87
CA THR A 308 -27.25 1.99 -41.13
C THR A 308 -27.64 0.91 -42.13
N THR A 309 -28.93 0.60 -42.16
CA THR A 309 -29.51 -0.14 -43.29
C THR A 309 -29.52 0.82 -44.47
N GLN A 310 -28.76 0.45 -45.50
CA GLN A 310 -28.82 1.05 -46.83
C GLN A 310 -30.27 1.08 -47.32
N ALA A 311 -30.73 2.25 -47.76
CA ALA A 311 -31.88 2.39 -48.62
C ALA A 311 -31.38 2.85 -50.00
N ASN A 312 -31.64 1.97 -50.97
CA ASN A 312 -31.71 2.13 -52.43
C ASN A 312 -31.39 3.49 -53.03
#